data_AF-A0A524ET42-F1
#
_entry.id   AF-A0A524ET42-F1
#
_cell.length_a   1.000
_cell.length_b   1.000
_cell.length_c   1.000
_cell.angle_alpha   90.00
_cell.angle_beta   90.00
_cell.angle_gamma   90.00
#
_symmetry.space_group_name_H-M   'P 1'
#
loop_
_entity.id
_entity.type
_entity.pdbx_description
1 polymer ?
#
loop_
_entity_poly.entity_id
_entity_poly.type
_entity_poly.pdbx_seq_one_letter_code
_entity_poly.pdbx_strand_id
1 'polypeptide(L)'
;MSEENLENNEKLIYEAVVKKTKTGLTFPKEMRALLFKPNEEIYFKIQIPKSRKYIKLEMIDHEEAEKLSDLIQPSTETKKIESTPEEKIKQASSKEQPNWAEYFVYDFKNQDKIKPILESAFYKFGEKPLNLEDAMGRVKYTLISFLTSTKTENAKLYYAVEKFLIDVIVKFNHPNLLDWIFEKIIPRIESKFLYELALLDLVEASIVAKRWEKAELYIFYVLKNIDDYPKSEMYNIMNSFKQLVKKVKYVERSDKIDILLKEKLMEYGEGVEDTDYKIQIVEFLEDLNYIELAYSLAKKIQLGLPQDSLRLEDIRKIVRRLHITPITENKPNSTIDLDGDDEKGDDEKDDDEDNGEIDSEDPENSISD
;
A
#
# COMPACT_ATOMS: atom_id res chain seq x y z
N MET A 1 -49.14 -33.61 5.93
CA MET A 1 -48.82 -34.56 7.02
C MET A 1 -48.63 -35.91 6.35
N SER A 2 -47.45 -36.49 6.29
CA SER A 2 -46.35 -36.51 7.26
C SER A 2 -44.99 -36.51 6.55
N GLU A 3 -44.10 -35.69 7.10
CA GLU A 3 -42.66 -35.74 6.93
C GLU A 3 -42.12 -37.09 7.39
N GLU A 4 -41.15 -37.63 6.66
CA GLU A 4 -40.10 -38.45 7.27
C GLU A 4 -38.81 -38.23 6.46
N ASN A 5 -38.03 -37.29 6.99
CA ASN A 5 -36.62 -37.07 6.69
C ASN A 5 -35.84 -38.36 6.98
N LEU A 6 -35.28 -38.97 5.94
CA LEU A 6 -34.15 -39.88 6.10
C LEU A 6 -32.87 -39.06 5.89
N GLU A 7 -32.28 -38.69 7.03
CA GLU A 7 -30.94 -38.13 7.17
C GLU A 7 -29.91 -39.06 6.52
N ASN A 8 -29.55 -38.76 5.27
CA ASN A 8 -28.43 -39.40 4.62
C ASN A 8 -27.15 -38.63 5.00
N ASN A 9 -26.56 -39.00 6.14
CA ASN A 9 -25.30 -38.47 6.65
C ASN A 9 -24.11 -39.02 5.84
N GLU A 10 -24.13 -38.80 4.52
CA GLU A 10 -23.03 -39.16 3.63
C GLU A 10 -21.88 -38.16 3.82
N LYS A 11 -20.84 -38.58 4.55
CA LYS A 11 -19.57 -37.84 4.61
C LYS A 11 -19.07 -37.64 3.17
N LEU A 12 -19.11 -36.39 2.70
CA LEU A 12 -18.59 -36.02 1.37
C LEU A 12 -17.07 -36.23 1.35
N ILE A 13 -16.66 -37.33 0.72
CA ILE A 13 -15.26 -37.69 0.50
C ILE A 13 -14.91 -37.42 -0.95
N TYR A 14 -13.95 -36.54 -1.18
CA TYR A 14 -13.41 -36.25 -2.50
C TYR A 14 -12.03 -36.88 -2.69
N GLU A 15 -11.89 -37.75 -3.68
CA GLU A 15 -10.61 -38.35 -4.07
C GLU A 15 -10.20 -37.83 -5.45
N ALA A 16 -9.07 -37.12 -5.53
CA ALA A 16 -8.54 -36.65 -6.80
C ALA A 16 -7.06 -36.98 -6.98
N VAL A 17 -6.74 -37.37 -8.21
CA VAL A 17 -5.36 -37.49 -8.69
C VAL A 17 -4.88 -36.08 -9.06
N VAL A 18 -4.14 -35.44 -8.15
CA VAL A 18 -3.61 -34.10 -8.38
C VAL A 18 -2.24 -34.21 -9.06
N LYS A 19 -2.13 -33.69 -10.28
CA LYS A 19 -0.85 -33.60 -10.99
C LYS A 19 -0.04 -32.42 -10.45
N LYS A 20 1.17 -32.67 -9.96
CA LYS A 20 2.08 -31.62 -9.48
C LYS A 20 2.43 -30.69 -10.65
N THR A 21 2.00 -29.43 -10.60
CA THR A 21 2.43 -28.39 -11.54
C THR A 21 3.60 -27.60 -10.94
N LYS A 22 4.28 -26.78 -11.76
CA LYS A 22 5.36 -25.90 -11.30
C LYS A 22 4.91 -24.85 -10.28
N THR A 23 3.60 -24.63 -10.13
CA THR A 23 2.97 -23.63 -9.25
C THR A 23 2.37 -24.22 -7.97
N GLY A 24 2.56 -25.52 -7.70
CA GLY A 24 2.07 -26.18 -6.48
C GLY A 24 0.89 -27.14 -6.69
N LEU A 25 0.12 -27.37 -5.63
CA LEU A 25 -1.09 -28.20 -5.65
C LEU A 25 -2.27 -27.38 -6.14
N THR A 26 -2.79 -27.71 -7.32
CA THR A 26 -3.93 -27.02 -7.90
C THR A 26 -5.21 -27.80 -7.61
N PHE A 27 -6.13 -27.23 -6.83
CA PHE A 27 -7.45 -27.84 -6.62
C PHE A 27 -8.25 -27.84 -7.93
N PRO A 28 -8.94 -28.96 -8.27
CA PRO A 28 -9.88 -29.02 -9.38
C PRO A 28 -10.95 -27.92 -9.29
N LYS A 29 -11.46 -27.47 -10.45
CA LYS A 29 -12.43 -26.37 -10.54
C LYS A 29 -13.70 -26.64 -9.71
N GLU A 30 -14.14 -27.89 -9.70
CA GLU A 30 -15.29 -28.36 -8.92
C GLU A 30 -15.07 -28.21 -7.41
N MET A 31 -13.88 -28.54 -6.90
CA MET A 31 -13.54 -28.33 -5.48
C MET A 31 -13.40 -26.86 -5.11
N ARG A 32 -12.94 -25.99 -6.02
CA ARG A 32 -12.85 -24.55 -5.70
C ARG A 32 -14.23 -23.94 -5.51
N ALA A 33 -15.21 -24.35 -6.30
CA ALA A 33 -16.59 -23.88 -6.15
C ALA A 33 -17.22 -24.36 -4.83
N LEU A 34 -16.81 -25.51 -4.32
CA LEU A 34 -17.27 -26.06 -3.03
C LEU A 34 -16.56 -25.42 -1.84
N LEU A 35 -15.24 -25.24 -1.90
CA LEU A 35 -14.41 -24.76 -0.78
C LEU A 35 -14.39 -23.24 -0.60
N PHE A 36 -14.67 -22.47 -1.66
CA PHE A 36 -14.56 -21.01 -1.65
C PHE A 36 -15.91 -20.33 -1.92
N LYS A 37 -16.97 -20.82 -1.28
CA LYS A 37 -18.26 -20.12 -1.25
C LYS A 37 -18.15 -18.86 -0.37
N PRO A 38 -18.62 -17.69 -0.85
CA PRO A 38 -18.65 -16.50 -0.01
C PRO A 38 -19.61 -16.72 1.17
N ASN A 39 -19.17 -16.40 2.38
CA ASN A 39 -19.95 -16.37 3.63
C ASN A 39 -20.25 -17.71 4.34
N GLU A 40 -19.56 -18.81 4.01
CA GLU A 40 -19.63 -20.06 4.78
C GLU A 40 -18.23 -20.45 5.30
N GLU A 41 -18.10 -20.71 6.61
CA GLU A 41 -16.89 -21.30 7.18
C GLU A 41 -16.88 -22.79 6.87
N ILE A 42 -15.86 -23.23 6.13
CA ILE A 42 -15.76 -24.60 5.62
C ILE A 42 -14.53 -25.27 6.23
N TYR A 43 -14.75 -26.40 6.91
CA TYR A 43 -13.69 -27.22 7.49
C TYR A 43 -13.51 -28.50 6.68
N PHE A 44 -12.25 -28.88 6.45
CA PHE A 44 -11.93 -30.11 5.75
C PHE A 44 -10.60 -30.69 6.22
N LYS A 45 -10.50 -32.00 6.14
CA LYS A 45 -9.33 -32.81 6.46
C LYS A 45 -8.65 -33.28 5.18
N ILE A 46 -7.36 -33.00 5.06
CA ILE A 46 -6.54 -33.52 3.96
C ILE A 46 -5.79 -34.77 4.46
N GLN A 47 -5.92 -35.88 3.74
CA GLN A 47 -5.14 -37.10 3.94
C GLN A 47 -4.30 -37.41 2.70
N ILE A 48 -3.01 -37.65 2.92
CA ILE A 48 -2.08 -38.09 1.87
C ILE A 48 -1.77 -39.57 2.12
N PRO A 49 -2.32 -40.50 1.32
CA PRO A 49 -2.00 -41.92 1.42
C PRO A 49 -0.50 -42.18 1.23
N LYS A 50 0.03 -43.24 1.86
CA LYS A 50 1.43 -43.64 1.72
C LYS A 50 1.87 -43.87 0.27
N SER A 51 0.93 -44.26 -0.60
CA SER A 51 1.17 -44.45 -2.04
C SER A 51 1.45 -43.14 -2.78
N ARG A 52 1.06 -41.98 -2.23
CA ARG A 52 1.21 -40.62 -2.79
C ARG A 52 0.62 -40.43 -4.19
N LYS A 53 -0.28 -41.32 -4.62
CA LYS A 53 -0.89 -41.29 -5.96
C LYS A 53 -2.10 -40.34 -6.06
N TYR A 54 -2.74 -40.06 -4.94
CA TYR A 54 -3.92 -39.18 -4.84
C TYR A 54 -3.91 -38.46 -3.49
N ILE A 55 -4.74 -37.44 -3.36
CA ILE A 55 -5.04 -36.78 -2.09
C ILE A 55 -6.50 -37.01 -1.79
N LYS A 56 -6.81 -37.35 -0.53
CA LYS A 56 -8.18 -37.49 -0.05
C LYS A 56 -8.54 -36.25 0.75
N LEU A 57 -9.64 -35.60 0.38
CA LEU A 57 -10.21 -34.46 1.09
C LEU A 57 -11.56 -34.87 1.65
N GLU A 58 -11.73 -34.71 2.96
CA GLU A 58 -12.94 -35.08 3.69
C GLU A 58 -13.48 -33.82 4.35
N MET A 59 -14.72 -33.43 4.02
CA MET A 59 -15.38 -32.31 4.68
C MET A 59 -15.74 -32.72 6.10
N ILE A 60 -15.41 -31.88 7.07
CA ILE A 60 -15.68 -32.13 8.49
C ILE A 60 -16.52 -30.97 9.04
N ASP A 61 -17.23 -31.23 10.13
CA ASP A 61 -17.92 -30.16 10.86
C ASP A 61 -16.93 -29.43 11.80
N HIS A 62 -17.41 -28.33 12.38
CA HIS A 62 -16.63 -27.51 13.30
C HIS A 62 -16.17 -28.31 14.53
N GLU A 63 -17.02 -29.20 15.06
CA GLU A 63 -16.69 -30.00 16.26
C GLU A 63 -15.59 -31.05 15.99
N GLU A 64 -15.59 -31.68 14.82
CA GLU A 64 -14.53 -32.58 14.36
C GLU A 64 -13.23 -31.81 14.07
N ALA A 65 -13.34 -30.57 13.56
CA ALA A 65 -12.19 -29.70 13.31
C ALA A 65 -11.47 -29.28 14.60
N GLU A 66 -12.22 -28.89 15.64
CA GLU A 66 -11.66 -28.57 16.95
C GLU A 66 -10.96 -29.77 17.59
N LYS A 67 -11.61 -30.95 17.59
CA LYS A 67 -11.03 -32.19 18.12
C LYS A 67 -9.72 -32.58 17.42
N LEU A 68 -9.62 -32.35 16.10
CA LEU A 68 -8.41 -32.63 15.33
C LEU A 68 -7.31 -31.59 15.56
N SER A 69 -7.67 -30.32 15.77
CA SER A 69 -6.73 -29.26 16.13
C SER A 69 -6.07 -29.53 17.47
N ASP A 70 -6.84 -30.00 18.46
CA ASP A 70 -6.35 -30.34 19.80
C ASP A 70 -5.39 -31.55 19.80
N LEU A 71 -5.59 -32.51 18.89
CA LEU A 71 -4.70 -33.67 18.71
C LEU A 71 -3.37 -33.32 18.02
N ILE A 72 -3.26 -32.15 17.36
CA ILE A 72 -2.07 -31.72 16.62
C ILE A 72 -1.21 -30.74 17.46
N GLN A 73 -1.59 -30.44 18.71
CA GLN A 73 -0.67 -29.79 19.64
C GLN A 73 0.60 -30.65 19.79
N PRO A 74 1.80 -30.07 19.64
CA PRO A 74 3.04 -30.82 19.70
C PRO A 74 3.22 -31.39 21.11
N SER A 75 2.89 -32.68 21.27
CA SER A 75 3.16 -33.41 22.49
C SER A 75 4.66 -33.36 22.78
N THR A 76 5.01 -32.71 23.89
CA THR A 76 6.32 -32.69 24.51
C THR A 76 6.71 -34.09 25.00
N GLU A 77 7.05 -34.99 24.08
CA GLU A 77 7.72 -36.25 24.40
C GLU A 77 8.90 -36.48 23.46
N THR A 78 10.06 -36.04 23.96
CA THR A 78 11.40 -36.29 23.46
C THR A 78 11.70 -37.79 23.42
N LYS A 79 11.69 -38.38 22.22
CA LYS A 79 12.49 -39.59 21.95
C LYS A 79 13.91 -39.16 21.58
N LYS A 80 14.83 -39.41 22.52
CA LYS A 80 16.28 -39.27 22.36
C LYS A 80 16.76 -39.96 21.08
N ILE A 81 17.34 -39.17 20.18
CA ILE A 81 18.34 -39.65 19.22
C ILE A 81 19.62 -38.92 19.60
N GLU A 82 20.63 -39.70 19.96
CA GLU A 82 21.99 -39.21 20.19
C GLU A 82 22.55 -38.66 18.87
N SER A 83 22.78 -37.35 18.84
CA SER A 83 23.72 -36.72 17.92
C SER A 83 24.38 -35.54 18.62
N THR A 84 25.71 -35.56 18.56
CA THR A 84 26.76 -34.56 18.81
C THR A 84 26.34 -33.11 19.12
N PRO A 85 27.09 -32.40 19.99
CA PRO A 85 26.63 -31.19 20.64
C PRO A 85 26.52 -30.02 19.66
N GLU A 86 25.29 -29.72 19.23
CA GLU A 86 24.93 -28.38 18.80
C GLU A 86 24.86 -27.49 20.05
N GLU A 87 25.64 -26.41 20.04
CA GLU A 87 25.51 -25.32 21.00
C GLU A 87 24.07 -24.82 20.98
N LYS A 88 23.31 -25.19 22.01
CA LYS A 88 22.00 -24.62 22.28
C LYS A 88 22.17 -23.12 22.50
N ILE A 89 21.90 -22.35 21.46
CA ILE A 89 21.61 -20.93 21.57
C ILE A 89 20.45 -20.82 22.56
N LYS A 90 20.74 -20.29 23.75
CA LYS A 90 19.72 -19.97 24.75
C LYS A 90 18.76 -18.98 24.10
N GLN A 91 17.57 -19.43 23.71
CA GLN A 91 16.48 -18.56 23.29
C GLN A 91 16.14 -17.64 24.46
N ALA A 92 16.56 -16.38 24.37
CA ALA A 92 15.96 -15.33 25.15
C ALA A 92 14.49 -15.25 24.73
N SER A 93 13.58 -15.43 25.69
CA SER A 93 12.14 -15.43 25.47
C SER A 93 11.66 -14.03 25.09
N SER A 94 11.78 -13.64 23.82
CA SER A 94 10.93 -12.58 23.28
C SER A 94 9.53 -13.17 23.12
N LYS A 95 8.51 -12.51 23.68
CA LYS A 95 7.09 -12.87 23.40
C LYS A 95 6.75 -12.72 21.91
N GLU A 96 7.53 -11.92 21.21
CA GLU A 96 7.38 -11.65 19.80
C GLU A 96 7.97 -12.76 18.94
N GLN A 97 7.30 -13.03 17.81
CA GLN A 97 7.69 -14.02 16.83
C GLN A 97 7.78 -13.40 15.43
N PRO A 98 8.63 -13.96 14.55
CA PRO A 98 8.74 -13.51 13.17
C PRO A 98 7.48 -13.83 12.35
N ASN A 99 7.03 -12.88 11.52
CA ASN A 99 5.88 -13.04 10.63
C ASN A 99 6.30 -13.47 9.21
N TRP A 100 6.56 -14.77 9.05
CA TRP A 100 7.08 -15.31 7.79
C TRP A 100 6.20 -15.07 6.56
N ALA A 101 4.87 -15.03 6.74
CA ALA A 101 3.95 -14.80 5.64
C ALA A 101 4.09 -13.37 5.08
N GLU A 102 4.39 -12.40 5.95
CA GLU A 102 4.61 -11.01 5.55
C GLU A 102 6.01 -10.75 4.99
N TYR A 103 6.99 -11.58 5.34
CA TYR A 103 8.34 -11.44 4.81
C TYR A 103 8.49 -12.11 3.44
N PHE A 104 7.90 -13.30 3.29
CA PHE A 104 8.01 -14.12 2.08
C PHE A 104 6.74 -14.03 1.22
N VAL A 105 6.38 -12.80 0.86
CA VAL A 105 5.24 -12.52 -0.03
C VAL A 105 5.45 -13.13 -1.42
N TYR A 106 6.71 -13.21 -1.87
CA TYR A 106 7.09 -13.78 -3.16
C TYR A 106 8.04 -14.96 -2.96
N ASP A 107 7.70 -16.11 -3.56
CA ASP A 107 8.55 -17.29 -3.50
C ASP A 107 9.89 -17.09 -4.23
N PHE A 108 10.98 -17.52 -3.60
CA PHE A 108 12.31 -17.55 -4.20
C PHE A 108 13.14 -18.75 -3.72
N LYS A 109 14.16 -19.12 -4.51
CA LYS A 109 14.86 -20.42 -4.44
C LYS A 109 15.45 -20.81 -3.08
N ASN A 110 15.92 -19.85 -2.29
CA ASN A 110 16.69 -20.10 -1.06
C ASN A 110 15.90 -19.84 0.23
N GLN A 111 14.58 -19.63 0.14
CA GLN A 111 13.74 -19.24 1.27
C GLN A 111 13.84 -20.18 2.48
N ASP A 112 13.75 -21.50 2.26
CA ASP A 112 13.83 -22.50 3.34
C ASP A 112 15.17 -22.48 4.09
N LYS A 113 16.26 -22.11 3.40
CA LYS A 113 17.60 -22.03 4.00
C LYS A 113 17.82 -20.73 4.77
N ILE A 114 17.18 -19.66 4.30
CA ILE A 114 17.32 -18.32 4.86
C ILE A 114 16.45 -18.15 6.12
N LYS A 115 15.25 -18.74 6.11
CA LYS A 115 14.30 -18.68 7.21
C LYS A 115 14.95 -18.93 8.59
N PRO A 116 15.66 -20.04 8.86
CA PRO A 116 16.26 -20.28 10.18
C PRO A 116 17.37 -19.26 10.55
N ILE A 117 18.06 -18.69 9.56
CA ILE A 117 19.11 -17.68 9.79
C ILE A 117 18.48 -16.35 10.21
N LEU A 118 17.44 -15.92 9.50
CA LEU A 118 16.67 -14.72 9.85
C LEU A 118 15.90 -14.91 11.16
N GLU A 119 15.42 -16.11 11.45
CA GLU A 119 14.75 -16.42 12.71
C GLU A 119 15.72 -16.25 13.86
N SER A 120 16.93 -16.79 13.71
CA SER A 120 17.97 -16.59 14.69
C SER A 120 18.38 -15.12 14.81
N ALA A 121 18.44 -14.36 13.70
CA ALA A 121 18.70 -12.92 13.74
C ALA A 121 17.60 -12.15 14.48
N PHE A 122 16.33 -12.51 14.27
CA PHE A 122 15.17 -11.90 14.92
C PHE A 122 15.30 -11.94 16.43
N TYR A 123 15.54 -13.14 16.98
CA TYR A 123 15.70 -13.32 18.41
C TYR A 123 16.95 -12.60 18.95
N LYS A 124 18.01 -12.47 18.14
CA LYS A 124 19.19 -11.67 18.48
C LYS A 124 18.89 -10.19 18.61
N PHE A 125 17.99 -9.62 17.81
CA PHE A 125 17.52 -8.24 17.99
C PHE A 125 16.73 -8.06 19.30
N GLY A 126 16.07 -9.10 19.79
CA GLY A 126 15.34 -9.09 21.07
C GLY A 126 16.19 -9.33 22.32
N GLU A 127 17.49 -9.65 22.18
CA GLU A 127 18.37 -9.95 23.32
C GLU A 127 18.62 -8.72 24.20
N LYS A 128 18.78 -8.95 25.51
CA LYS A 128 19.17 -7.92 26.49
C LYS A 128 20.37 -8.44 27.31
N PRO A 129 21.59 -7.88 27.12
CA PRO A 129 21.93 -6.75 26.23
C PRO A 129 21.90 -7.14 24.74
N LEU A 130 21.57 -6.16 23.88
CA LEU A 130 21.55 -6.35 22.43
C LEU A 130 22.96 -6.53 21.88
N ASN A 131 23.18 -7.61 21.13
CA ASN A 131 24.35 -7.77 20.26
C ASN A 131 23.97 -7.46 18.80
N LEU A 132 23.98 -6.17 18.47
CA LEU A 132 23.61 -5.69 17.13
C LEU A 132 24.54 -6.23 16.04
N GLU A 133 25.82 -6.43 16.34
CA GLU A 133 26.79 -6.94 15.38
C GLU A 133 26.50 -8.38 14.97
N ASP A 134 26.19 -9.26 15.93
CA ASP A 134 25.78 -10.65 15.63
C ASP A 134 24.44 -10.67 14.88
N ALA A 135 23.44 -9.91 15.34
CA ALA A 135 22.13 -9.83 14.70
C ALA A 135 22.24 -9.38 13.23
N MET A 136 22.92 -8.26 12.98
CA MET A 136 23.16 -7.76 11.63
C MET A 136 24.12 -8.63 10.83
N GLY A 137 25.07 -9.32 11.48
CA GLY A 137 25.99 -10.27 10.86
C GLY A 137 25.25 -11.40 10.15
N ARG A 138 24.20 -11.93 10.78
CA ARG A 138 23.32 -12.96 10.20
C ARG A 138 22.51 -12.45 9.01
N VAL A 139 22.02 -11.22 9.09
CA VAL A 139 21.32 -10.55 7.98
C VAL A 139 22.27 -10.33 6.79
N LYS A 140 23.49 -9.84 7.05
CA LYS A 140 24.51 -9.65 6.01
C LYS A 140 24.94 -10.97 5.38
N TYR A 141 25.15 -12.01 6.19
CA TYR A 141 25.47 -13.36 5.71
C TYR A 141 24.37 -13.86 4.78
N THR A 142 23.10 -13.69 5.15
CA THR A 142 21.95 -14.04 4.32
C THR A 142 22.02 -13.36 2.94
N LEU A 143 22.26 -12.06 2.92
CA LEU A 143 22.32 -11.27 1.69
C LEU A 143 23.56 -11.51 0.82
N ILE A 144 24.62 -12.13 1.35
CA ILE A 144 25.84 -12.43 0.58
C ILE A 144 25.83 -13.88 0.10
N SER A 145 25.48 -14.82 0.98
CA SER A 145 25.62 -16.25 0.73
C SER A 145 24.50 -16.85 -0.12
N PHE A 146 23.34 -16.19 -0.21
CA PHE A 146 22.17 -16.73 -0.90
C PHE A 146 21.76 -15.96 -2.16
N LEU A 147 22.60 -15.04 -2.63
CA LEU A 147 22.44 -14.45 -3.96
C LEU A 147 22.59 -15.51 -5.04
N THR A 148 21.87 -15.30 -6.12
CA THR A 148 21.90 -16.12 -7.33
C THR A 148 22.37 -15.30 -8.52
N SER A 149 22.58 -15.95 -9.67
CA SER A 149 22.80 -15.24 -10.93
C SER A 149 21.53 -14.58 -11.48
N THR A 150 20.36 -14.83 -10.88
CA THR A 150 19.07 -14.36 -11.38
C THR A 150 18.64 -13.09 -10.64
N LYS A 151 18.65 -11.97 -11.36
CA LYS A 151 18.32 -10.63 -10.82
C LYS A 151 16.95 -10.57 -10.13
N THR A 152 15.94 -11.23 -10.71
CA THR A 152 14.58 -11.27 -10.15
C THR A 152 14.51 -12.06 -8.83
N GLU A 153 15.25 -13.15 -8.71
CA GLU A 153 15.35 -13.92 -7.46
C GLU A 153 16.06 -13.11 -6.37
N ASN A 154 17.11 -12.38 -6.76
CA ASN A 154 17.83 -11.50 -5.82
C ASN A 154 16.95 -10.34 -5.35
N ALA A 155 16.15 -9.74 -6.24
CA ALA A 155 15.22 -8.67 -5.89
C ALA A 155 14.18 -9.14 -4.85
N LYS A 156 13.64 -10.35 -4.99
CA LYS A 156 12.73 -10.94 -4.00
C LYS A 156 13.42 -11.19 -2.65
N LEU A 157 14.66 -11.67 -2.66
CA LEU A 157 15.45 -11.84 -1.44
C LEU A 157 15.66 -10.50 -0.73
N TYR A 158 16.11 -9.47 -1.45
CA TYR A 158 16.31 -8.14 -0.89
C TYR A 158 15.03 -7.58 -0.29
N TYR A 159 13.91 -7.67 -1.01
CA TYR A 159 12.61 -7.24 -0.53
C TYR A 159 12.16 -8.02 0.73
N ALA A 160 12.34 -9.34 0.75
CA ALA A 160 12.00 -10.15 1.93
C ALA A 160 12.82 -9.78 3.17
N VAL A 161 14.12 -9.48 2.99
CA VAL A 161 14.99 -9.05 4.09
C VAL A 161 14.63 -7.64 4.57
N GLU A 162 14.19 -6.76 3.69
CA GLU A 162 13.62 -5.47 4.08
C GLU A 162 12.36 -5.63 4.93
N LYS A 163 11.37 -6.43 4.49
CA LYS A 163 10.16 -6.69 5.29
C LYS A 163 10.50 -7.20 6.69
N PHE A 164 11.45 -8.12 6.75
CA PHE A 164 12.00 -8.64 8.00
C PHE A 164 12.59 -7.53 8.89
N LEU A 165 13.44 -6.65 8.32
CA LEU A 165 14.06 -5.57 9.08
C LEU A 165 13.08 -4.48 9.50
N ILE A 166 12.04 -4.21 8.70
CA ILE A 166 10.94 -3.32 9.08
C ILE A 166 10.20 -3.88 10.30
N ASP A 167 9.90 -5.18 10.32
CA ASP A 167 9.27 -5.79 11.49
C ASP A 167 10.18 -5.74 12.73
N VAL A 168 11.49 -5.93 12.57
CA VAL A 168 12.49 -5.71 13.63
C VAL A 168 12.45 -4.26 14.14
N ILE A 169 12.34 -3.26 13.25
CA ILE A 169 12.22 -1.85 13.62
C ILE A 169 10.99 -1.64 14.51
N VAL A 170 9.84 -2.16 14.09
CA VAL A 170 8.55 -1.95 14.78
C VAL A 170 8.52 -2.65 16.14
N LYS A 171 8.98 -3.91 16.20
CA LYS A 171 8.91 -4.74 17.40
C LYS A 171 9.98 -4.41 18.44
N PHE A 172 11.20 -4.14 18.00
CA PHE A 172 12.34 -3.90 18.89
C PHE A 172 12.76 -2.43 18.99
N ASN A 173 12.06 -1.52 18.32
CA ASN A 173 12.32 -0.08 18.30
C ASN A 173 13.76 0.26 17.86
N HIS A 174 14.13 -0.18 16.65
CA HIS A 174 15.44 0.05 16.04
C HIS A 174 15.39 0.96 14.80
N PRO A 175 14.91 2.21 14.90
CA PRO A 175 14.63 3.06 13.74
C PRO A 175 15.87 3.40 12.89
N ASN A 176 17.08 3.29 13.45
CA ASN A 176 18.33 3.53 12.70
C ASN A 176 18.57 2.47 11.60
N LEU A 177 17.85 1.34 11.63
CA LEU A 177 17.92 0.36 10.55
C LEU A 177 17.31 0.88 9.24
N LEU A 178 16.43 1.90 9.28
CA LEU A 178 15.87 2.53 8.08
C LEU A 178 16.96 3.02 7.13
N ASP A 179 17.98 3.68 7.67
CA ASP A 179 19.13 4.17 6.89
C ASP A 179 19.91 3.03 6.26
N TRP A 180 20.12 1.95 7.02
CA TRP A 180 20.84 0.80 6.52
C TRP A 180 20.07 0.07 5.42
N ILE A 181 18.76 -0.11 5.56
CA ILE A 181 17.90 -0.69 4.53
C ILE A 181 17.99 0.17 3.26
N PHE A 182 17.80 1.49 3.41
CA PHE A 182 17.83 2.42 2.29
C PHE A 182 19.19 2.44 1.57
N GLU A 183 20.30 2.38 2.29
CA GLU A 183 21.62 2.40 1.65
C GLU A 183 22.05 1.06 1.07
N LYS A 184 21.68 -0.07 1.71
CA LYS A 184 22.28 -1.38 1.41
C LYS A 184 21.34 -2.35 0.72
N ILE A 185 20.03 -2.21 0.91
CA ILE A 185 19.01 -3.09 0.32
C ILE A 185 18.38 -2.43 -0.91
N ILE A 186 17.77 -1.25 -0.73
CA ILE A 186 16.97 -0.59 -1.78
C ILE A 186 17.71 -0.48 -3.12
N PRO A 187 18.98 -0.04 -3.20
CA PRO A 187 19.68 0.11 -4.48
C PRO A 187 19.98 -1.21 -5.19
N ARG A 188 19.81 -2.35 -4.50
CA ARG A 188 20.07 -3.69 -5.03
C ARG A 188 18.79 -4.41 -5.50
N ILE A 189 17.62 -3.80 -5.30
CA ILE A 189 16.36 -4.32 -5.82
C ILE A 189 16.22 -3.90 -7.27
N GLU A 190 16.61 -4.78 -8.20
CA GLU A 190 16.62 -4.48 -9.64
C GLU A 190 15.24 -4.57 -10.31
N SER A 191 14.21 -5.04 -9.60
CA SER A 191 12.84 -5.03 -10.11
C SER A 191 12.20 -3.68 -9.82
N LYS A 192 11.81 -2.93 -10.86
CA LYS A 192 11.16 -1.60 -10.70
C LYS A 192 9.92 -1.66 -9.79
N PHE A 193 9.11 -2.69 -9.94
CA PHE A 193 7.93 -2.92 -9.11
C PHE A 193 8.29 -3.20 -7.65
N LEU A 194 9.20 -4.13 -7.38
CA LEU A 194 9.61 -4.42 -5.99
C LEU A 194 10.36 -3.26 -5.35
N TYR A 195 11.12 -2.50 -6.14
CA TYR A 195 11.82 -1.30 -5.69
C TYR A 195 10.84 -0.23 -5.20
N GLU A 196 9.74 -0.05 -5.92
CA GLU A 196 8.68 0.87 -5.49
C GLU A 196 7.95 0.36 -4.24
N LEU A 197 7.58 -0.92 -4.20
CA LEU A 197 6.96 -1.52 -3.01
C LEU A 197 7.84 -1.39 -1.77
N ALA A 198 9.14 -1.61 -1.94
CA ALA A 198 10.15 -1.42 -0.92
C ALA A 198 10.14 0.01 -0.36
N LEU A 199 10.25 1.00 -1.25
CA LEU A 199 10.18 2.40 -0.84
C LEU A 199 8.87 2.75 -0.12
N LEU A 200 7.73 2.23 -0.58
CA LEU A 200 6.43 2.44 0.06
C LEU A 200 6.37 1.82 1.46
N ASP A 201 6.95 0.65 1.65
CA ASP A 201 7.07 0.01 2.97
C ASP A 201 7.99 0.83 3.90
N LEU A 202 9.07 1.41 3.37
CA LEU A 202 9.94 2.32 4.13
C LEU A 202 9.25 3.65 4.50
N VAL A 203 8.37 4.18 3.64
CA VAL A 203 7.55 5.36 3.96
C VAL A 203 6.70 5.07 5.19
N GLU A 204 5.94 3.97 5.17
CA GLU A 204 5.10 3.56 6.29
C GLU A 204 5.90 3.31 7.58
N ALA A 205 7.01 2.58 7.47
CA ALA A 205 7.89 2.31 8.62
C ALA A 205 8.47 3.59 9.22
N SER A 206 8.86 4.56 8.37
CA SER A 206 9.40 5.85 8.82
C SER A 206 8.37 6.69 9.54
N ILE A 207 7.15 6.71 9.02
CA ILE A 207 6.00 7.39 9.62
C ILE A 207 5.72 6.82 11.01
N VAL A 208 5.59 5.49 11.13
CA VAL A 208 5.33 4.80 12.40
C VAL A 208 6.45 5.09 13.41
N ALA A 209 7.69 5.12 12.93
CA ALA A 209 8.87 5.46 13.74
C ALA A 209 9.06 6.98 14.00
N LYS A 210 8.13 7.83 13.53
CA LYS A 210 8.20 9.31 13.62
C LYS A 210 9.48 9.91 13.02
N ARG A 211 9.99 9.31 11.94
CA ARG A 211 11.15 9.75 11.15
C ARG A 211 10.69 10.47 9.88
N TRP A 212 10.06 11.63 10.05
CA TRP A 212 9.42 12.38 8.96
C TRP A 212 10.36 12.75 7.81
N GLU A 213 11.59 13.16 8.11
CA GLU A 213 12.62 13.47 7.10
C GLU A 213 12.98 12.25 6.23
N LYS A 214 12.91 11.04 6.81
CA LYS A 214 13.15 9.79 6.05
C LYS A 214 11.95 9.43 5.19
N ALA A 215 10.74 9.60 5.71
CA ALA A 215 9.52 9.45 4.91
C ALA A 215 9.52 10.41 3.72
N GLU A 216 9.86 11.69 3.92
CA GLU A 216 10.05 12.70 2.86
C GLU A 216 11.01 12.20 1.77
N LEU A 217 12.19 11.75 2.19
CA LEU A 217 13.19 11.22 1.27
C LEU A 217 12.62 10.06 0.45
N TYR A 218 11.97 9.09 1.08
CA TYR A 218 11.47 7.91 0.39
C TYR A 218 10.30 8.23 -0.54
N ILE A 219 9.39 9.14 -0.15
CA ILE A 219 8.32 9.66 -1.02
C ILE A 219 8.93 10.31 -2.26
N PHE A 220 9.98 11.11 -2.12
CA PHE A 220 10.68 11.69 -3.26
C PHE A 220 11.20 10.61 -4.24
N TYR A 221 11.79 9.52 -3.73
CA TYR A 221 12.24 8.41 -4.59
C TYR A 221 11.07 7.65 -5.23
N VAL A 222 9.92 7.51 -4.56
CA VAL A 222 8.71 6.94 -5.17
C VAL A 222 8.24 7.82 -6.32
N LEU A 223 8.11 9.13 -6.11
CA LEU A 223 7.67 10.09 -7.14
C LEU A 223 8.64 10.10 -8.33
N LYS A 224 9.95 10.03 -8.09
CA LYS A 224 10.94 9.88 -9.15
C LYS A 224 10.75 8.58 -9.96
N ASN A 225 10.50 7.46 -9.28
CA ASN A 225 10.25 6.18 -9.96
C ASN A 225 8.96 6.21 -10.81
N ILE A 226 7.96 6.97 -10.35
CA ILE A 226 6.73 7.26 -11.09
C ILE A 226 7.04 8.00 -12.39
N ASP A 227 7.83 9.08 -12.31
CA ASP A 227 8.25 9.87 -13.48
C ASP A 227 9.11 9.07 -14.47
N ASP A 228 9.82 8.05 -13.98
CA ASP A 228 10.60 7.15 -14.84
C ASP A 228 9.72 6.14 -15.63
N TYR A 229 8.39 6.10 -15.44
CA TYR A 229 7.52 5.30 -16.30
C TYR A 229 7.26 6.02 -17.64
N PRO A 230 7.27 5.30 -18.76
CA PRO A 230 6.81 5.86 -20.03
C PRO A 230 5.35 6.33 -19.91
N LYS A 231 4.99 7.46 -20.54
CA LYS A 231 3.60 7.94 -20.58
C LYS A 231 2.61 6.91 -21.17
N SER A 232 3.08 5.98 -21.99
CA SER A 232 2.29 4.86 -22.50
C SER A 232 1.88 3.84 -21.43
N GLU A 233 2.56 3.84 -20.28
CA GLU A 233 2.29 2.97 -19.13
C GLU A 233 1.47 3.70 -18.05
N MET A 234 0.49 4.51 -18.46
CA MET A 234 -0.31 5.32 -17.53
C MET A 234 -1.00 4.50 -16.43
N TYR A 235 -1.36 3.25 -16.72
CA TYR A 235 -1.86 2.33 -15.70
C TYR A 235 -0.86 2.12 -14.55
N ASN A 236 0.43 1.96 -14.86
CA ASN A 236 1.47 1.77 -13.85
C ASN A 236 1.62 3.06 -13.02
N ILE A 237 1.67 4.22 -13.68
CA ILE A 237 1.73 5.55 -13.05
C ILE A 237 0.57 5.72 -12.05
N MET A 238 -0.67 5.48 -12.48
CA MET A 238 -1.84 5.63 -11.61
C MET A 238 -1.85 4.61 -10.48
N ASN A 239 -1.44 3.37 -10.74
CA ASN A 239 -1.34 2.37 -9.69
C ASN A 239 -0.28 2.72 -8.64
N SER A 240 0.84 3.33 -9.06
CA SER A 240 1.88 3.81 -8.17
C SER A 240 1.40 4.98 -7.31
N PHE A 241 0.73 5.98 -7.92
CA PHE A 241 0.09 7.06 -7.16
C PHE A 241 -0.94 6.53 -6.17
N LYS A 242 -1.82 5.61 -6.60
CA LYS A 242 -2.82 4.98 -5.73
C LYS A 242 -2.20 4.34 -4.50
N GLN A 243 -1.10 3.61 -4.68
CA GLN A 243 -0.40 2.98 -3.56
C GLN A 243 0.23 4.00 -2.63
N LEU A 244 0.87 5.03 -3.16
CA LEU A 244 1.45 6.12 -2.38
C LEU A 244 0.38 6.85 -1.56
N VAL A 245 -0.71 7.29 -2.20
CA VAL A 245 -1.86 7.95 -1.56
C VAL A 245 -2.41 7.09 -0.43
N LYS A 246 -2.61 5.79 -0.67
CA LYS A 246 -3.10 4.86 0.35
C LYS A 246 -2.20 4.80 1.60
N LYS A 247 -0.88 4.92 1.44
CA LYS A 247 0.08 4.88 2.56
C LYS A 247 0.13 6.19 3.35
N VAL A 248 -0.15 7.33 2.71
CA VAL A 248 0.03 8.64 3.33
C VAL A 248 -1.27 9.35 3.72
N LYS A 249 -2.44 8.87 3.26
CA LYS A 249 -3.73 9.54 3.51
C LYS A 249 -4.14 9.68 4.98
N TYR A 250 -3.75 8.75 5.85
CA TYR A 250 -4.16 8.73 7.27
C TYR A 250 -3.02 9.11 8.21
N VAL A 251 -2.01 9.78 7.68
CA VAL A 251 -0.77 10.06 8.38
C VAL A 251 -0.58 11.57 8.47
N GLU A 252 -0.06 12.01 9.61
CA GLU A 252 0.46 13.38 9.77
C GLU A 252 1.66 13.59 8.84
N ARG A 253 1.52 14.50 7.88
CA ARG A 253 2.53 14.82 6.88
C ARG A 253 3.12 16.17 7.17
N SER A 254 4.38 16.37 6.79
CA SER A 254 4.97 17.71 6.79
C SER A 254 4.44 18.52 5.61
N ASP A 255 4.48 19.85 5.73
CA ASP A 255 4.10 20.76 4.63
C ASP A 255 4.89 20.48 3.34
N LYS A 256 6.15 20.06 3.46
CA LYS A 256 6.99 19.70 2.30
C LYS A 256 6.45 18.49 1.55
N ILE A 257 6.00 17.45 2.25
CA ILE A 257 5.37 16.27 1.62
C ILE A 257 4.10 16.71 0.91
N ASP A 258 3.29 17.54 1.57
CA ASP A 258 2.04 18.01 0.99
C ASP A 258 2.25 18.82 -0.28
N ILE A 259 3.23 19.74 -0.29
CA ILE A 259 3.60 20.50 -1.49
C ILE A 259 4.02 19.55 -2.62
N LEU A 260 4.93 18.61 -2.36
CA LEU A 260 5.40 17.65 -3.37
C LEU A 260 4.27 16.80 -3.97
N LEU A 261 3.36 16.31 -3.13
CA LEU A 261 2.21 15.52 -3.59
C LEU A 261 1.22 16.37 -4.39
N LYS A 262 0.93 17.60 -3.94
CA LYS A 262 0.07 18.55 -4.65
C LYS A 262 0.62 18.86 -6.04
N GLU A 263 1.89 19.28 -6.11
CA GLU A 263 2.56 19.64 -7.37
C GLU A 263 2.55 18.48 -8.36
N LYS A 264 2.92 17.28 -7.92
CA LYS A 264 2.96 16.11 -8.79
C LYS A 264 1.57 15.65 -9.23
N LEU A 265 0.58 15.58 -8.35
CA LEU A 265 -0.77 15.20 -8.76
C LEU A 265 -1.36 16.21 -9.76
N MET A 266 -1.13 17.51 -9.56
CA MET A 266 -1.60 18.53 -10.49
C MET A 266 -0.86 18.48 -11.84
N GLU A 267 0.46 18.24 -11.85
CA GLU A 267 1.25 18.06 -13.08
C GLU A 267 0.63 16.98 -13.99
N TYR A 268 0.29 15.81 -13.41
CA TYR A 268 -0.37 14.74 -14.16
C TYR A 268 -1.85 15.05 -14.45
N GLY A 269 -2.55 15.72 -13.54
CA GLY A 269 -3.98 16.05 -13.70
C GLY A 269 -4.22 16.96 -14.90
N GLU A 270 -3.31 17.88 -15.15
CA GLU A 270 -3.36 18.79 -16.29
C GLU A 270 -2.69 18.20 -17.55
N GLY A 271 -1.64 17.37 -17.39
CA GLY A 271 -0.83 16.86 -18.49
C GLY A 271 -1.31 15.57 -19.17
N VAL A 272 -2.22 14.81 -18.56
CA VAL A 272 -2.79 13.57 -19.16
C VAL A 272 -3.97 13.93 -20.07
N GLU A 273 -4.16 13.22 -21.18
CA GLU A 273 -5.29 13.48 -22.10
C GLU A 273 -6.56 12.70 -21.71
N ASP A 274 -6.39 11.44 -21.33
CA ASP A 274 -7.48 10.53 -21.00
C ASP A 274 -8.27 11.00 -19.76
N THR A 275 -9.59 11.08 -19.91
CA THR A 275 -10.48 11.59 -18.87
C THR A 275 -10.55 10.67 -17.65
N ASP A 276 -10.45 9.36 -17.83
CA ASP A 276 -10.54 8.40 -16.73
C ASP A 276 -9.34 8.53 -15.78
N TYR A 277 -8.17 8.83 -16.32
CA TYR A 277 -6.98 9.11 -15.52
C TYR A 277 -7.05 10.48 -14.83
N LYS A 278 -7.62 11.51 -15.49
CA LYS A 278 -7.87 12.79 -14.82
C LYS A 278 -8.83 12.64 -13.64
N ILE A 279 -9.89 11.84 -13.80
CA ILE A 279 -10.83 11.52 -12.71
C ILE A 279 -10.11 10.83 -11.55
N GLN A 280 -9.25 9.83 -11.82
CA GLN A 280 -8.47 9.18 -10.77
C GLN A 280 -7.58 10.16 -10.00
N ILE A 281 -7.00 11.15 -10.68
CA ILE A 281 -6.19 12.18 -10.02
C ILE A 281 -7.04 13.08 -9.12
N VAL A 282 -8.26 13.45 -9.55
CA VAL A 282 -9.21 14.16 -8.69
C VAL A 282 -9.52 13.35 -7.43
N GLU A 283 -9.75 12.05 -7.56
CA GLU A 283 -9.99 11.16 -6.42
C GLU A 283 -8.76 11.07 -5.50
N PHE A 284 -7.54 11.05 -6.05
CA PHE A 284 -6.32 11.07 -5.23
C PHE A 284 -6.16 12.39 -4.48
N LEU A 285 -6.45 13.53 -5.12
CA LEU A 285 -6.42 14.84 -4.45
C LEU A 285 -7.45 14.89 -3.31
N GLU A 286 -8.66 14.36 -3.54
CA GLU A 286 -9.69 14.24 -2.51
C GLU A 286 -9.28 13.32 -1.36
N ASP A 287 -8.73 12.14 -1.65
CA ASP A 287 -8.24 11.18 -0.66
C ASP A 287 -7.14 11.77 0.25
N LEU A 288 -6.40 12.76 -0.26
CA LEU A 288 -5.37 13.49 0.49
C LEU A 288 -5.89 14.77 1.17
N ASN A 289 -7.20 15.03 1.09
CA ASN A 289 -7.91 16.23 1.56
C ASN A 289 -7.50 17.55 0.88
N TYR A 290 -7.03 17.50 -0.36
CA TYR A 290 -6.79 18.70 -1.18
C TYR A 290 -8.05 19.10 -1.94
N ILE A 291 -9.10 19.42 -1.17
CA ILE A 291 -10.47 19.56 -1.67
C ILE A 291 -10.60 20.70 -2.70
N GLU A 292 -9.90 21.83 -2.51
CA GLU A 292 -9.99 22.97 -3.43
C GLU A 292 -9.36 22.61 -4.79
N LEU A 293 -8.19 21.94 -4.76
CA LEU A 293 -7.52 21.47 -5.96
C LEU A 293 -8.33 20.39 -6.68
N ALA A 294 -8.86 19.41 -5.94
CA ALA A 294 -9.73 18.39 -6.49
C ALA A 294 -10.96 19.01 -7.19
N TYR A 295 -11.60 20.00 -6.54
CA TYR A 295 -12.78 20.68 -7.08
C TYR A 295 -12.46 21.46 -8.36
N SER A 296 -11.38 22.25 -8.35
CA SER A 296 -10.98 23.07 -9.49
C SER A 296 -10.64 22.19 -10.71
N LEU A 297 -9.91 21.10 -10.52
CA LEU A 297 -9.59 20.15 -11.57
C LEU A 297 -10.85 19.45 -12.08
N ALA A 298 -11.76 19.02 -11.19
CA ALA A 298 -13.03 18.41 -11.58
C ALA A 298 -13.90 19.33 -12.43
N LYS A 299 -13.96 20.63 -12.08
CA LYS A 299 -14.65 21.66 -12.88
C LYS A 299 -14.03 21.86 -14.25
N LYS A 300 -12.71 21.96 -14.34
CA LYS A 300 -12.00 22.06 -15.62
C LYS A 300 -12.31 20.86 -16.53
N ILE A 301 -12.31 19.64 -15.98
CA ILE A 301 -12.70 18.43 -16.72
C ILE A 301 -14.16 18.53 -17.17
N GLN A 302 -15.08 18.90 -16.28
CA GLN A 302 -16.50 19.03 -16.59
C GLN A 302 -16.76 19.99 -17.76
N LEU A 303 -16.10 21.16 -17.77
CA LEU A 303 -16.25 22.18 -18.81
C LEU A 303 -15.64 21.76 -20.15
N GLY A 304 -14.59 20.93 -20.13
CA GLY A 304 -13.92 20.44 -21.33
C GLY A 304 -14.59 19.23 -21.98
N LEU A 305 -15.59 18.61 -21.33
CA LEU A 305 -16.25 17.40 -21.85
C LEU A 305 -17.44 17.73 -22.77
N PRO A 306 -17.60 17.00 -23.90
CA PRO A 306 -18.82 17.04 -24.71
C PRO A 306 -20.08 16.69 -23.90
N GLN A 307 -21.22 17.28 -24.26
CA GLN A 307 -22.48 17.07 -23.54
C GLN A 307 -22.99 15.62 -23.58
N ASP A 308 -22.58 14.85 -24.60
CA ASP A 308 -22.90 13.44 -24.80
C ASP A 308 -21.86 12.48 -24.21
N SER A 309 -20.84 13.00 -23.52
CA SER A 309 -19.82 12.17 -22.88
C SER A 309 -20.41 11.25 -21.81
N LEU A 310 -20.08 9.95 -21.89
CA LEU A 310 -20.46 8.94 -20.89
C LEU A 310 -19.93 9.25 -19.49
N ARG A 311 -18.87 10.07 -19.37
CA ARG A 311 -18.25 10.45 -18.09
C ARG A 311 -18.81 11.75 -17.50
N LEU A 312 -19.70 12.45 -18.22
CA LEU A 312 -20.20 13.75 -17.79
C LEU A 312 -21.03 13.66 -16.50
N GLU A 313 -21.82 12.61 -16.35
CA GLU A 313 -22.62 12.43 -15.13
C GLU A 313 -21.74 12.03 -13.93
N ASP A 314 -20.69 11.24 -14.16
CA ASP A 314 -19.73 10.86 -13.14
C ASP A 314 -18.99 12.10 -12.60
N ILE A 315 -18.47 12.95 -13.49
CA ILE A 315 -17.76 14.17 -13.07
C ILE A 315 -18.71 15.17 -12.39
N ARG A 316 -19.97 15.28 -12.81
CA ARG A 316 -20.97 16.13 -12.13
C ARG A 316 -21.22 15.69 -10.70
N LYS A 317 -21.28 14.38 -10.45
CA LYS A 317 -21.40 13.83 -9.09
C LYS A 317 -20.18 14.18 -8.25
N ILE A 318 -18.98 14.04 -8.81
CA ILE A 318 -17.72 14.40 -8.12
C ILE A 318 -17.70 15.89 -7.78
N VAL A 319 -18.01 16.78 -8.74
CA VAL A 319 -18.06 18.24 -8.51
C VAL A 319 -19.07 18.60 -7.42
N ARG A 320 -20.27 18.02 -7.43
CA ARG A 320 -21.29 18.26 -6.39
C ARG A 320 -20.82 17.78 -5.02
N ARG A 321 -20.20 16.59 -4.95
CA ARG A 321 -19.63 16.04 -3.72
C ARG A 321 -18.56 16.98 -3.16
N LEU A 322 -17.57 17.34 -3.98
CA LEU A 322 -16.46 18.19 -3.57
C LEU A 322 -16.91 19.59 -3.14
N HIS A 323 -17.95 20.16 -3.77
CA HIS A 323 -18.48 21.47 -3.40
C HIS A 323 -19.04 21.53 -1.97
N ILE A 324 -19.59 20.41 -1.47
CA ILE A 324 -20.15 20.32 -0.12
C ILE A 324 -19.16 19.73 0.90
N THR A 325 -18.03 19.19 0.45
CA THR A 325 -17.01 18.61 1.32
C THR A 325 -16.32 19.74 2.10
N PRO A 326 -16.23 19.64 3.45
CA PRO A 326 -15.54 20.64 4.26
C PRO A 326 -14.07 20.80 3.84
N ILE A 327 -13.61 22.03 3.66
CA ILE A 327 -12.21 22.33 3.36
C ILE A 327 -11.41 22.20 4.66
N THR A 328 -10.58 21.17 4.73
CA THR A 328 -9.67 20.91 5.87
C THR A 328 -8.21 21.15 5.53
N GLU A 329 -7.91 21.82 4.40
CA GLU A 329 -6.53 22.10 4.01
C GLU A 329 -5.85 22.95 5.09
N ASN A 330 -4.85 22.38 5.78
CA ASN A 330 -3.84 23.18 6.44
C ASN A 330 -3.14 23.95 5.32
N LYS A 331 -3.32 25.27 5.29
CA LYS A 331 -2.69 26.15 4.31
C LYS A 331 -1.23 26.41 4.73
N PRO A 332 -0.20 25.85 4.08
CA PRO A 332 1.02 26.61 3.88
C PRO A 332 0.70 27.64 2.80
N ASN A 333 0.86 28.93 3.12
CA ASN A 333 0.54 30.05 2.23
C ASN A 333 1.14 29.86 0.82
N SER A 334 0.31 29.47 -0.15
CA SER A 334 0.48 29.77 -1.55
C SER A 334 -0.76 30.54 -2.02
N THR A 335 -0.55 31.81 -2.36
CA THR A 335 -1.56 32.71 -2.91
C THR A 335 -1.94 32.23 -4.31
N ILE A 336 -3.08 31.56 -4.42
CA ILE A 336 -3.82 31.45 -5.66
C ILE A 336 -5.04 32.36 -5.47
N ASP A 337 -4.96 33.56 -6.02
CA ASP A 337 -6.08 34.50 -6.08
C ASP A 337 -7.16 33.88 -6.99
N LEU A 338 -8.28 33.48 -6.38
CA LEU A 338 -9.50 33.03 -7.04
C LEU A 338 -10.56 34.12 -6.93
N ASP A 339 -10.27 35.32 -7.44
CA ASP A 339 -11.28 36.32 -7.75
C ASP A 339 -11.07 36.77 -9.20
N GLY A 340 -11.89 36.23 -10.08
CA GLY A 340 -11.83 36.51 -11.52
C GLY A 340 -13.07 35.97 -12.22
N ASP A 341 -14.04 36.85 -12.38
CA ASP A 341 -15.16 36.81 -13.33
C ASP A 341 -16.36 35.92 -12.99
N ASP A 342 -17.33 36.53 -12.31
CA ASP A 342 -18.76 36.35 -12.59
C ASP A 342 -19.50 37.67 -12.31
N GLU A 343 -19.64 38.52 -13.33
CA GLU A 343 -20.85 39.33 -13.52
C GLU A 343 -20.99 39.72 -15.00
N LYS A 344 -21.95 39.06 -15.66
CA LYS A 344 -22.42 39.41 -17.01
C LYS A 344 -23.68 40.27 -16.90
N GLY A 345 -23.69 41.34 -17.69
CA GLY A 345 -24.75 41.56 -18.69
C GLY A 345 -25.89 42.50 -18.31
N ASP A 346 -25.79 43.71 -18.86
CA ASP A 346 -26.81 44.46 -19.61
C ASP A 346 -28.28 44.37 -19.19
N ASP A 347 -28.84 45.55 -18.88
CA ASP A 347 -30.18 45.93 -19.34
C ASP A 347 -30.22 47.42 -19.74
N GLU A 348 -31.16 47.70 -20.62
CA GLU A 348 -31.25 48.77 -21.63
C GLU A 348 -31.56 50.21 -21.15
N LYS A 349 -31.03 51.16 -21.96
CA LYS A 349 -31.66 52.34 -22.63
C LYS A 349 -32.13 53.60 -21.89
N ASP A 350 -31.62 54.69 -22.50
CA ASP A 350 -32.26 55.93 -23.00
C ASP A 350 -32.66 57.09 -22.07
N ASP A 351 -32.10 58.25 -22.47
CA ASP A 351 -32.60 59.63 -22.49
C ASP A 351 -33.02 60.33 -21.18
N ASP A 352 -32.30 61.39 -20.79
CA ASP A 352 -32.72 62.78 -21.12
C ASP A 352 -31.76 63.84 -20.52
N GLU A 353 -31.78 64.99 -21.21
CA GLU A 353 -31.12 66.28 -20.99
C GLU A 353 -31.23 66.82 -19.54
N ASP A 354 -30.28 67.63 -19.09
CA ASP A 354 -30.48 69.09 -18.93
C ASP A 354 -29.36 69.77 -18.10
N ASN A 355 -29.17 71.04 -18.46
CA ASN A 355 -28.26 72.12 -18.12
C ASN A 355 -27.70 72.25 -16.68
N GLY A 356 -26.49 72.83 -16.61
CA GLY A 356 -25.89 73.34 -15.38
C GLY A 356 -24.58 74.10 -15.56
N GLU A 357 -24.63 75.18 -16.35
CA GLU A 357 -23.66 76.28 -16.39
C GLU A 357 -23.38 76.84 -14.98
N ILE A 358 -22.11 76.93 -14.54
CA ILE A 358 -21.59 78.02 -13.68
C ILE A 358 -20.08 78.20 -13.95
N ASP A 359 -19.75 79.29 -14.65
CA ASP A 359 -18.46 80.00 -14.55
C ASP A 359 -18.41 80.78 -13.22
N SER A 360 -17.26 80.81 -12.54
CA SER A 360 -16.73 82.05 -11.91
C SER A 360 -15.36 81.85 -11.24
N GLU A 361 -14.40 82.62 -11.76
CA GLU A 361 -13.43 83.47 -11.05
C GLU A 361 -12.37 82.85 -10.09
N ASP A 362 -11.13 82.90 -10.58
CA ASP A 362 -9.87 83.23 -9.87
C ASP A 362 -10.00 84.44 -8.89
N PRO A 363 -8.97 84.86 -8.10
CA PRO A 363 -7.78 84.20 -7.56
C PRO A 363 -7.54 84.55 -6.05
N GLU A 364 -6.33 84.23 -5.57
CA GLU A 364 -5.58 84.84 -4.44
C GLU A 364 -5.64 84.24 -3.02
N ASN A 365 -4.45 83.79 -2.61
CA ASN A 365 -3.63 84.33 -1.51
C ASN A 365 -3.39 83.51 -0.23
N SER A 366 -2.12 83.61 0.20
CA SER A 366 -1.52 83.47 1.54
C SER A 366 -1.44 82.07 2.17
N ILE A 367 -0.24 81.48 2.33
CA ILE A 367 0.82 81.70 3.36
C ILE A 367 0.56 80.93 4.67
N SER A 368 1.66 80.47 5.29
CA SER A 368 1.89 79.77 6.58
C SER A 368 1.90 78.24 6.48
N ASP A 369 2.91 77.50 6.93
CA ASP A 369 4.23 77.77 7.54
C ASP A 369 5.18 76.63 7.14
#